data_AF-A0A7W0UD44-F1
#
_entry.id   AF-A0A7W0UD44-F1
#
_cell.length_a   1.000
_cell.length_b   1.000
_cell.length_c   1.000
_cell.angle_alpha   90.00
_cell.angle_beta   90.00
_cell.angle_gamma   90.00
#
_symmetry.space_group_name_H-M   'P 1'
#
loop_
_entity.id
_entity.type
_entity.pdbx_description
1 polymer ?
#
loop_
_entity_poly.entity_id
_entity_poly.type
_entity_poly.pdbx_seq_one_letter_code
_entity_poly.pdbx_strand_id
1 'polypeptide(L)'
;DTPLKRTLFACDELSGFVHACGLVRPTGLEGLEPKSVRKKLKQPSFAAGVHRDEVYAGAELLGLELDEHITNVVAALQPISAELGLRT
;
A
#
# COMPACT_ATOMS: atom_id res chain seq x y z
N ASP A 1 1.89 11.03 21.46
CA ASP A 1 2.12 10.27 20.22
C ASP A 1 2.03 8.79 20.57
N THR A 2 1.01 8.08 20.09
CA THR A 2 0.68 6.70 20.52
C THR A 2 0.99 5.69 19.41
N PRO A 3 1.27 4.42 19.74
CA PRO A 3 1.46 3.38 18.74
C PRO A 3 0.32 3.31 17.72
N LEU A 4 -0.93 3.35 18.20
CA LEU A 4 -2.12 3.35 17.32
C LEU A 4 -2.12 4.51 16.33
N LYS A 5 -1.82 5.75 16.79
CA LYS A 5 -1.80 6.93 15.91
C LYS A 5 -0.74 6.77 14.81
N ARG A 6 0.44 6.27 15.17
CA ARG A 6 1.55 6.04 14.22
C ARG A 6 1.19 4.97 13.19
N THR A 7 0.60 3.86 13.64
CA THR A 7 0.18 2.77 12.75
C THR A 7 -0.95 3.20 11.81
N LEU A 8 -1.93 3.96 12.30
CA LEU A 8 -2.99 4.50 11.43
C LEU A 8 -2.42 5.39 10.34
N PHE A 9 -1.55 6.34 10.70
CA PHE A 9 -0.87 7.20 9.73
C PHE A 9 -0.08 6.39 8.68
N ALA A 10 0.69 5.39 9.13
CA ALA A 10 1.50 4.57 8.23
C ALA A 10 0.66 3.72 7.26
N CYS A 11 -0.50 3.24 7.71
CA CYS A 11 -1.35 2.36 6.90
C CYS A 11 -2.29 3.11 5.96
N ASP A 12 -2.74 4.32 6.30
CA ASP A 12 -3.79 5.05 5.58
C ASP A 12 -3.45 5.20 4.09
N GLU A 13 -2.39 5.94 3.78
CA GLU A 13 -2.04 6.19 2.37
C GLU A 13 -1.50 4.97 1.65
N LEU A 14 -0.77 4.09 2.34
CA LEU A 14 -0.25 2.89 1.71
C LEU A 14 -1.36 1.90 1.33
N SER A 15 -2.40 1.78 2.16
CA SER A 15 -3.55 0.91 1.87
C SER A 15 -4.32 1.36 0.63
N GLY A 16 -4.59 2.67 0.50
CA GLY A 16 -5.21 3.24 -0.69
C GLY A 16 -4.35 3.06 -1.94
N PHE A 17 -3.03 3.20 -1.82
CA PHE A 17 -2.11 3.02 -2.94
C PHE A 17 -1.98 1.57 -3.40
N VAL A 18 -1.92 0.61 -2.46
CA VAL A 18 -1.91 -0.84 -2.75
C VAL A 18 -3.24 -1.26 -3.38
N HIS A 19 -4.37 -0.75 -2.88
CA HIS A 19 -5.68 -0.97 -3.48
C HIS A 19 -5.71 -0.49 -4.94
N ALA A 20 -5.20 0.72 -5.22
CA ALA A 20 -5.08 1.24 -6.59
C ALA A 20 -4.19 0.35 -7.48
N CYS A 21 -3.10 -0.22 -6.92
CA CYS A 21 -2.27 -1.21 -7.62
C CYS A 21 -3.08 -2.46 -7.99
N GLY A 22 -3.94 -2.94 -7.10
CA GLY A 22 -4.83 -4.07 -7.35
C GLY A 22 -5.84 -3.80 -8.46
N LEU A 23 -6.47 -2.62 -8.48
CA LEU A 23 -7.51 -2.26 -9.46
C LEU A 23 -7.02 -2.31 -10.92
N VAL A 24 -5.73 -2.06 -11.15
CA VAL A 24 -5.15 -2.05 -12.51
C VAL A 24 -4.50 -3.36 -12.93
N ARG A 25 -4.47 -4.38 -12.05
CA ARG A 25 -3.91 -5.71 -12.34
C ARG A 25 -5.02 -6.70 -12.71
N PRO A 26 -4.78 -7.61 -13.67
CA PRO A 26 -5.74 -8.65 -13.99
C PRO A 26 -5.97 -9.63 -12.83
N THR A 27 -4.95 -9.87 -11.99
CA THR A 27 -4.97 -10.77 -10.84
C THR A 27 -5.11 -10.04 -9.50
N GLY A 28 -5.61 -8.79 -9.50
CA GLY A 28 -5.83 -8.00 -8.28
C GLY A 28 -4.59 -7.86 -7.40
N LEU A 29 -4.63 -8.41 -6.18
CA LEU A 29 -3.49 -8.45 -5.25
C LEU A 29 -2.69 -9.76 -5.32
N GLU A 30 -3.17 -10.78 -6.01
CA GLU A 30 -2.47 -12.06 -6.13
C GLU A 30 -1.11 -11.85 -6.82
N GLY A 31 -0.04 -12.26 -6.13
CA GLY A 31 1.34 -12.09 -6.58
C GLY A 31 1.79 -10.63 -6.68
N LEU A 32 1.14 -9.69 -5.99
CA LEU A 32 1.59 -8.29 -5.94
C LEU A 32 2.82 -8.16 -5.03
N GLU A 33 4.00 -8.01 -5.64
CA GLU A 33 5.25 -7.85 -4.91
C GLU A 33 5.59 -6.36 -4.61
N PRO A 34 6.34 -6.05 -3.54
CA PRO A 34 6.75 -4.69 -3.18
C PRO A 34 7.43 -3.91 -4.31
N LYS A 35 8.25 -4.59 -5.12
CA LYS A 35 8.91 -4.00 -6.29
C LYS A 35 7.93 -3.38 -7.29
N SER A 36 6.77 -4.01 -7.50
CA SER A 36 5.73 -3.51 -8.40
C SER A 36 5.06 -2.26 -7.85
N VAL A 37 4.78 -2.24 -6.55
CA VAL A 37 4.24 -1.06 -5.83
C VAL A 37 5.25 0.09 -5.85
N ARG A 38 6.53 -0.17 -5.58
CA ARG A 38 7.60 0.85 -5.68
C ARG A 38 7.74 1.43 -7.09
N LYS A 39 7.62 0.60 -8.13
CA LYS A 39 7.62 1.09 -9.51
C LYS A 39 6.46 2.06 -9.75
N LYS A 40 5.28 1.78 -9.18
CA LYS A 40 4.11 2.65 -9.24
C LYS A 40 4.28 3.93 -8.42
N LEU A 41 4.89 3.88 -7.24
CA LEU A 41 5.15 5.08 -6.42
C LEU A 41 5.99 6.13 -7.17
N LYS A 42 6.90 5.68 -8.04
CA LYS A 42 7.72 6.52 -8.92
C LYS A 42 6.95 7.14 -10.10
N GLN A 43 5.66 6.81 -10.29
CA GLN A 43 4.80 7.36 -11.33
C GLN A 43 3.84 8.37 -10.70
N PRO A 44 4.10 9.69 -10.81
CA PRO A 44 3.24 10.71 -10.18
C PRO A 44 1.80 10.70 -10.69
N SER A 45 1.59 10.31 -11.95
CA SER A 45 0.27 10.22 -12.56
C SER A 45 -0.56 9.04 -12.06
N PHE A 46 0.07 7.99 -11.54
CA PHE A 46 -0.64 6.82 -11.03
C PHE A 46 -1.12 7.08 -9.61
N ALA A 47 -2.43 6.95 -9.35
CA ALA A 47 -3.02 7.33 -8.06
C ALA A 47 -2.54 8.74 -7.63
N ALA A 48 -2.81 9.74 -8.48
CA ALA A 48 -2.27 11.10 -8.34
C ALA A 48 -2.68 11.78 -7.01
N GLY A 49 -3.78 11.32 -6.38
CA GLY A 49 -4.23 11.82 -5.08
C GLY A 49 -3.42 11.33 -3.87
N VAL A 50 -2.52 10.35 -4.03
CA VAL A 50 -1.74 9.81 -2.91
C VAL A 50 -0.55 10.69 -2.56
N HIS A 51 -0.39 10.99 -1.27
CA HIS A 51 0.78 11.69 -0.74
C HIS A 51 1.95 10.72 -0.58
N ARG A 52 2.85 10.71 -1.57
CA ARG A 52 4.00 9.78 -1.58
C ARG A 52 4.92 9.99 -0.39
N ASP A 53 5.12 11.23 0.03
CA ASP A 53 5.97 11.55 1.19
C ASP A 53 5.40 10.93 2.48
N GLU A 54 4.07 10.86 2.63
CA GLU A 54 3.42 10.21 3.77
C GLU A 54 3.57 8.68 3.71
N VAL A 55 3.57 8.09 2.52
CA VAL A 55 3.87 6.64 2.36
C VAL A 55 5.28 6.32 2.87
N TYR A 56 6.28 7.14 2.52
CA TYR A 56 7.66 6.93 2.99
C TYR A 56 7.79 7.21 4.49
N ALA A 57 7.26 8.35 4.95
CA ALA A 57 7.29 8.74 6.36
C ALA A 57 6.57 7.73 7.26
N GLY A 58 5.50 7.11 6.77
CA GLY A 58 4.75 6.08 7.48
C GLY A 58 5.59 4.85 7.81
N ALA A 59 6.35 4.33 6.83
CA ALA A 59 7.24 3.20 7.05
C ALA A 59 8.37 3.56 8.04
N GLU A 60 9.00 4.73 7.86
CA GLU A 60 10.05 5.23 8.75
C GLU A 60 9.54 5.42 10.19
N LEU A 61 8.33 5.95 10.36
CA LEU A 61 7.71 6.16 11.68
C LEU A 61 7.48 4.86 12.45
N LEU A 62 7.26 3.75 11.74
CA LEU A 62 7.15 2.41 12.32
C LEU A 62 8.51 1.70 12.46
N GLY A 63 9.60 2.30 11.96
CA GLY A 63 10.92 1.67 11.94
C GLY A 63 10.99 0.47 11.00
N LEU A 64 10.16 0.45 9.95
CA LEU A 64 10.10 -0.61 8.95
C LEU A 64 10.77 -0.17 7.66
N GLU A 65 11.38 -1.13 6.96
CA GLU A 65 11.69 -0.93 5.55
C GLU A 65 10.39 -0.79 4.74
N LEU A 66 10.38 0.07 3.73
CA LEU A 66 9.18 0.28 2.92
C LEU A 66 8.69 -1.02 2.27
N ASP A 67 9.61 -1.88 1.82
CA ASP A 67 9.24 -3.16 1.20
C ASP A 67 8.56 -4.12 2.19
N GLU A 68 8.97 -4.08 3.46
CA GLU A 68 8.32 -4.84 4.54
C GLU A 68 6.91 -4.29 4.80
N HIS A 69 6.77 -2.96 4.90
CA HIS A 69 5.47 -2.33 5.12
C HIS A 69 4.49 -2.58 3.96
N ILE A 70 4.98 -2.52 2.71
CA ILE A 70 4.18 -2.91 1.53
C ILE A 70 3.72 -4.36 1.64
N THR A 71 4.63 -5.27 2.03
CA THR A 71 4.29 -6.70 2.19
C THR A 71 3.18 -6.89 3.23
N ASN A 72 3.28 -6.20 4.37
CA ASN A 72 2.27 -6.25 5.44
C ASN A 72 0.91 -5.77 4.94
N VAL A 73 0.86 -4.63 4.24
CA VAL A 73 -0.40 -4.07 3.71
C VAL A 73 -1.00 -4.98 2.62
N VAL A 74 -0.19 -5.51 1.70
CA VAL A 74 -0.68 -6.46 0.68
C VAL A 74 -1.27 -7.70 1.35
N ALA A 75 -0.55 -8.30 2.31
CA ALA A 75 -1.01 -9.48 3.03
C ALA A 75 -2.30 -9.23 3.84
N ALA A 76 -2.48 -8.03 4.39
CA ALA A 76 -3.70 -7.65 5.11
C ALA A 76 -4.91 -7.46 4.19
N LEU A 77 -4.71 -6.90 2.99
CA LEU A 77 -5.80 -6.63 2.05
C LEU A 77 -6.16 -7.86 1.19
N GLN A 78 -5.21 -8.75 0.92
CA GLN A 78 -5.41 -9.88 0.02
C GLN A 78 -6.59 -10.80 0.40
N PRO A 79 -6.80 -11.20 1.68
CA PRO A 79 -7.92 -12.05 2.08
C PRO A 79 -9.30 -11.43 1.83
N ILE A 80 -9.40 -10.10 1.83
CA ILE A 80 -10.65 -9.35 1.63
C ILE A 80 -10.74 -8.74 0.22
N SER A 81 -9.93 -9.21 -0.74
CA SER A 81 -9.88 -8.65 -2.10
C SER A 81 -11.26 -8.54 -2.76
N ALA A 82 -12.12 -9.54 -2.58
CA ALA A 82 -13.48 -9.52 -3.13
C ALA A 82 -14.34 -8.39 -2.53
N GLU A 83 -14.23 -8.13 -1.21
CA GLU A 83 -14.95 -7.04 -0.52
C GLU A 83 -14.44 -5.66 -0.96
N LEU A 84 -13.14 -5.58 -1.30
CA LEU A 84 -12.51 -4.37 -1.84
C LEU A 84 -12.84 -4.14 -3.33
N GLY A 85 -13.64 -5.01 -3.97
CA GLY A 85 -13.96 -4.91 -5.39
C GLY A 85 -12.77 -5.23 -6.31
N LEU A 86 -11.76 -5.94 -5.80
CA LEU A 86 -10.61 -6.39 -6.56
C LEU A 86 -10.88 -7.74 -7.21
N ARG A 87 -10.29 -7.94 -8.40
CA ARG A 87 -10.31 -9.22 -9.09
C ARG A 87 -9.49 -10.23 -8.29
N THR A 88 -9.97 -11.47 -8.21
CA THR A 88 -9.29 -12.60 -7.55
C THR A 88 -8.99 -13.68 -8.58
#